data_AF-A0A3B9KDD3-F1
#
_entry.id   AF-A0A3B9KDD3-F1
#
_cell.length_a   1.000
_cell.length_b   1.000
_cell.length_c   1.000
_cell.angle_alpha   90.00
_cell.angle_beta   90.00
_cell.angle_gamma   90.00
#
_symmetry.space_group_name_H-M   'P 1'
#
loop_
_entity.id
_entity.type
_entity.pdbx_description
1 polymer ?
#
loop_
_entity_poly.entity_id
_entity_poly.type
_entity_poly.pdbx_seq_one_letter_code
_entity_poly.pdbx_strand_id
1 'polypeptide(L)'
;NNQHRDELGLLRAGYIFCGVCGRRMILKYPSGEAARKNYNTPVYRCQQKDGKTVDITHNHRTQIHVPGIDEVARQKIIEVLLKPEEVRIKVEAWRQANKPVFDTTDIEETIANIRHSMQNLFTLAQNATDDETLADLTYRMNELEKQKRVAEGMLFDLADEEEERAEIEKELQKFEKWVAGVQPSLTDPSYQPTYEELRLAVRILGLRVTVFPTVGDWPYRYEAVVTVPEIIKKLAILSQTSHRL
;
A
#
# COMPACT_ATOMS: atom_id res chain seq x y z
N ASN A 1 -21.70 1.79 -27.09
CA ASN A 1 -21.74 3.28 -27.04
C ASN A 1 -20.62 3.88 -26.19
N ASN A 2 -19.34 3.64 -26.53
CA ASN A 2 -18.17 4.32 -25.92
C ASN A 2 -17.47 5.19 -26.97
N GLN A 3 -18.10 6.29 -27.37
CA GLN A 3 -17.62 7.23 -28.40
C GLN A 3 -16.77 8.38 -27.85
N HIS A 4 -16.15 8.23 -26.66
CA HIS A 4 -15.20 9.22 -26.12
C HIS A 4 -13.83 8.58 -26.08
N ARG A 5 -13.07 8.72 -27.17
CA ARG A 5 -11.96 7.81 -27.44
C ARG A 5 -10.64 8.19 -26.80
N ASP A 6 -10.34 9.48 -26.56
CA ASP A 6 -8.90 9.78 -26.42
C ASP A 6 -8.43 10.20 -25.02
N GLU A 7 -9.23 10.82 -24.15
CA GLU A 7 -8.74 11.25 -22.82
C GLU A 7 -9.81 11.14 -21.72
N LEU A 8 -10.10 9.93 -21.25
CA LEU A 8 -11.15 9.70 -20.23
C LEU A 8 -10.69 10.06 -18.78
N GLY A 9 -9.87 11.10 -18.60
CA GLY A 9 -9.32 11.53 -17.30
C GLY A 9 -8.22 10.61 -16.73
N LEU A 10 -7.16 11.21 -16.21
CA LEU A 10 -5.93 10.54 -15.77
C LEU A 10 -6.18 9.57 -14.59
N LEU A 11 -7.02 10.00 -13.65
CA LEU A 11 -7.25 9.32 -12.37
C LEU A 11 -8.37 8.27 -12.41
N ARG A 12 -9.00 8.00 -13.57
CA ARG A 12 -10.21 7.17 -13.70
C ARG A 12 -10.08 5.71 -13.24
N ALA A 13 -8.85 5.21 -13.11
CA ALA A 13 -8.59 3.80 -12.77
C ALA A 13 -8.48 3.56 -11.25
N GLY A 14 -9.22 4.33 -10.45
CA GLY A 14 -9.26 4.16 -9.00
C GLY A 14 -8.13 4.84 -8.24
N TYR A 15 -7.55 5.90 -8.83
CA TYR A 15 -6.50 6.73 -8.21
C TYR A 15 -7.06 7.97 -7.50
N ILE A 16 -8.37 8.20 -7.61
CA ILE A 16 -9.07 9.31 -6.96
C ILE A 16 -10.08 8.80 -5.92
N PHE A 17 -10.01 9.37 -4.73
CA PHE A 17 -10.73 8.94 -3.55
C PHE A 17 -11.46 10.11 -2.90
N CYS A 18 -12.60 9.83 -2.28
CA CYS A 18 -13.32 10.82 -1.50
C CYS A 18 -12.67 10.97 -0.12
N GLY A 19 -12.33 12.20 0.27
CA GLY A 19 -11.78 12.52 1.60
C GLY A 19 -12.76 12.33 2.76
N VAL A 20 -14.06 12.17 2.48
CA VAL A 20 -15.08 11.96 3.52
C VAL A 20 -15.25 10.47 3.85
N CYS A 21 -15.45 9.62 2.84
CA CYS A 21 -15.73 8.20 3.05
C CYS A 21 -14.61 7.25 2.58
N GLY A 22 -13.51 7.76 2.06
CA GLY A 22 -12.39 6.97 1.54
C GLY A 22 -12.69 6.15 0.28
N ARG A 23 -13.92 6.16 -0.25
CA ARG A 23 -14.31 5.39 -1.43
C ARG A 23 -13.75 5.98 -2.71
N ARG A 24 -13.52 5.14 -3.71
CA ARG A 24 -13.12 5.56 -5.06
C ARG A 24 -14.20 6.42 -5.69
N MET A 25 -13.80 7.54 -6.28
CA MET A 25 -14.72 8.39 -7.05
C MET A 25 -14.84 7.87 -8.47
N ILE A 26 -16.03 8.01 -9.06
CA ILE A 26 -16.28 7.62 -10.45
C ILE A 26 -16.21 8.84 -11.36
N LEU A 27 -15.84 8.61 -12.61
CA LEU A 27 -15.92 9.62 -13.64
C LEU A 27 -17.36 9.72 -14.17
N LYS A 28 -17.94 10.92 -14.13
CA LYS A 28 -19.22 11.23 -14.76
C LYS A 28 -19.04 12.24 -15.88
N TYR A 29 -19.53 11.87 -17.06
CA TYR A 29 -19.67 12.76 -18.19
C TYR A 29 -20.97 13.57 -18.07
N PRO A 30 -20.97 14.85 -18.45
CA PRO A 30 -22.21 15.59 -18.65
C PRO A 30 -23.05 14.92 -19.74
N SER A 31 -24.38 15.07 -19.67
CA SER A 31 -25.24 14.72 -20.80
C SER A 31 -24.89 15.58 -22.02
N GLY A 32 -25.15 15.08 -23.23
CA GLY A 32 -24.82 15.82 -24.47
C GLY A 32 -25.44 17.22 -24.53
N GLU A 33 -26.64 17.40 -23.98
CA GLU A 33 -27.29 18.71 -23.87
C GLU A 33 -26.59 19.63 -22.84
N ALA A 34 -26.23 19.10 -21.67
CA ALA A 34 -25.54 19.85 -20.63
C ALA A 34 -24.11 20.24 -21.04
N ALA A 35 -23.44 19.40 -21.84
CA ALA A 35 -22.14 19.69 -22.42
C ALA A 35 -22.20 20.90 -23.36
N ARG A 36 -23.25 20.98 -24.20
CA ARG A 36 -23.43 22.06 -25.18
C ARG A 36 -23.85 23.39 -24.56
N LYS A 37 -24.71 23.38 -23.54
CA LYS A 37 -25.29 24.61 -22.97
C LYS A 37 -24.37 25.31 -21.97
N ASN A 38 -23.65 24.56 -21.14
CA ASN A 38 -22.98 25.10 -19.95
C ASN A 38 -21.47 24.93 -19.94
N TYR A 39 -20.87 24.48 -21.05
CA TYR A 39 -19.45 24.07 -21.10
C TYR A 39 -19.08 23.13 -19.95
N ASN A 40 -20.02 22.27 -19.54
CA ASN A 40 -19.78 21.37 -18.43
C ASN A 40 -18.66 20.41 -18.81
N THR A 41 -17.61 20.37 -18.01
CA THR A 41 -16.53 19.41 -18.16
C THR A 41 -16.86 18.14 -17.38
N PRO A 42 -16.26 16.97 -17.73
CA PRO A 42 -16.38 15.77 -16.94
C PRO A 42 -15.96 16.01 -15.49
N VAL A 43 -16.60 15.30 -14.55
CA VAL A 43 -16.33 15.41 -13.12
C VAL A 43 -16.05 14.05 -12.49
N TYR A 44 -15.09 13.98 -11.58
CA TYR A 44 -15.04 12.89 -10.62
C TYR A 44 -16.08 13.12 -9.54
N ARG A 45 -16.86 12.11 -9.19
CA ARG A 45 -17.93 12.20 -8.20
C ARG A 45 -17.95 10.98 -7.28
N CYS A 46 -18.10 11.24 -5.99
CA CYS A 46 -18.39 10.19 -5.02
C CYS A 46 -19.85 9.69 -5.21
N GLN A 47 -20.05 8.37 -5.26
CA GLN A 47 -21.38 7.76 -5.39
C GLN A 47 -22.07 7.48 -4.06
N GLN A 48 -21.45 7.80 -2.93
CA GLN A 48 -22.02 7.51 -1.62
C GLN A 48 -23.28 8.35 -1.36
N LYS A 49 -24.44 7.71 -1.55
CA LYS A 49 -25.78 8.24 -1.28
C LYS A 49 -26.75 7.14 -0.81
N ASP A 50 -26.23 6.16 -0.06
CA ASP A 50 -27.01 4.96 0.30
C ASP A 50 -27.65 5.01 1.70
N GLY A 51 -27.70 6.17 2.35
CA GLY A 51 -28.22 6.29 3.72
C GLY A 51 -29.48 7.17 3.84
N LYS A 52 -30.49 6.67 4.57
CA LYS A 52 -31.53 7.52 5.20
C LYS A 52 -30.99 8.32 6.40
N THR A 53 -29.72 8.12 6.77
CA THR A 53 -29.07 8.64 7.97
C THR A 53 -28.45 10.02 7.72
N VAL A 54 -28.61 10.96 8.65
CA VAL A 54 -28.16 12.38 8.49
C VAL A 54 -26.62 12.54 8.51
N ASP A 55 -25.86 11.45 8.72
CA ASP A 55 -24.40 11.49 8.83
C ASP A 55 -23.71 11.85 7.50
N ILE A 56 -22.80 12.83 7.56
CA ILE A 56 -21.98 13.31 6.43
C ILE A 56 -21.15 12.18 5.79
N THR A 57 -20.76 11.17 6.57
CA THR A 57 -20.00 10.02 6.04
C THR A 57 -20.80 9.22 5.00
N HIS A 58 -22.13 9.17 5.15
CA HIS A 58 -23.05 8.44 4.27
C HIS A 58 -23.80 9.37 3.30
N ASN A 59 -23.90 10.66 3.62
CA ASN A 59 -24.62 11.67 2.86
C ASN A 59 -23.77 12.90 2.55
N HIS A 60 -22.84 12.75 1.61
CA HIS A 60 -22.03 13.87 1.07
C HIS A 60 -22.08 13.93 -0.45
N ARG A 61 -21.85 15.13 -0.99
CA ARG A 61 -21.73 15.37 -2.42
C ARG A 61 -20.35 15.93 -2.73
N THR A 62 -19.37 15.04 -2.78
CA THR A 62 -18.02 15.39 -3.23
C THR A 62 -17.91 15.18 -4.74
N GLN A 63 -17.61 16.24 -5.46
CA GLN A 63 -17.37 16.20 -6.91
C GLN A 63 -16.27 17.21 -7.28
N ILE A 64 -15.39 16.89 -8.24
CA ILE A 64 -14.33 17.79 -8.73
C ILE A 64 -14.19 17.68 -10.24
N HIS A 65 -13.89 18.79 -10.92
CA HIS A 65 -13.71 18.82 -12.36
C HIS A 65 -12.42 18.12 -12.78
N VAL A 66 -12.51 17.28 -13.83
CA VAL A 66 -11.39 16.46 -14.32
C VAL A 66 -10.20 17.31 -14.76
N PRO A 67 -10.33 18.37 -15.59
CA PRO A 67 -9.16 19.10 -16.07
C PRO A 67 -8.31 19.69 -14.94
N GLY A 68 -8.97 20.24 -13.90
CA GLY A 68 -8.26 20.85 -12.78
C GLY A 68 -7.52 19.82 -11.92
N ILE A 69 -8.12 18.66 -11.65
CA ILE A 69 -7.48 17.66 -10.80
C ILE A 69 -6.44 16.81 -11.55
N ASP A 70 -6.62 16.62 -12.85
CA ASP A 70 -5.63 15.95 -13.69
C ASP A 70 -4.38 16.81 -13.88
N GLU A 71 -4.52 18.14 -13.93
CA GLU A 71 -3.38 19.05 -13.94
C GLU A 71 -2.60 19.01 -12.61
N VAL A 72 -3.30 18.98 -11.48
CA VAL A 72 -2.66 18.76 -10.16
C VAL A 72 -1.90 17.43 -10.14
N ALA A 73 -2.50 16.37 -10.69
CA ALA A 73 -1.86 15.07 -10.78
C ALA A 73 -0.61 15.11 -11.67
N ARG A 74 -0.68 15.78 -12.82
CA ARG A 74 0.47 15.99 -13.72
C ARG A 74 1.60 16.73 -13.02
N GLN A 75 1.31 17.84 -12.35
CA GLN A 75 2.30 18.61 -11.61
C GLN A 75 2.97 17.77 -10.54
N LYS A 76 2.18 16.97 -9.80
CA LYS A 76 2.74 16.09 -8.76
C LYS A 76 3.63 15.00 -9.33
N ILE A 77 3.27 14.44 -10.49
CA ILE A 77 4.12 13.48 -11.20
C ILE A 77 5.45 14.13 -11.54
N ILE A 78 5.43 15.30 -12.18
CA ILE A 78 6.66 16.02 -12.58
C ILE A 78 7.52 16.33 -11.35
N GLU A 79 6.92 16.85 -10.28
CA GLU A 79 7.60 17.13 -9.01
C GLU A 79 8.38 15.92 -8.48
N VAL A 80 7.76 14.73 -8.51
CA VAL A 80 8.38 13.49 -8.02
C VAL A 80 9.43 12.94 -8.99
N LEU A 81 9.23 13.09 -10.29
CA LEU A 81 10.20 12.66 -11.30
C LEU A 81 11.47 13.53 -11.31
N LEU A 82 11.38 14.77 -10.85
CA LEU A 82 12.55 15.64 -10.64
C LEU A 82 13.39 15.20 -9.42
N LYS A 83 12.80 14.45 -8.49
CA LYS A 83 13.41 14.03 -7.23
C LYS A 83 13.15 12.55 -6.90
N PRO A 84 13.63 11.62 -7.74
CA PRO A 84 13.41 10.18 -7.51
C PRO A 84 13.96 9.70 -6.16
N GLU A 85 14.98 10.36 -5.60
CA GLU A 85 15.55 10.05 -4.30
C GLU A 85 14.55 10.18 -3.14
N GLU A 86 13.56 11.08 -3.24
CA GLU A 86 12.52 11.21 -2.22
C GLU A 86 11.67 9.93 -2.11
N VAL A 87 11.54 9.18 -3.22
CA VAL A 87 10.84 7.89 -3.22
C VAL A 87 11.63 6.85 -2.43
N ARG A 88 12.96 6.77 -2.65
CA ARG A 88 13.83 5.85 -1.91
C ARG A 88 13.86 6.18 -0.42
N ILE A 89 13.95 7.47 -0.06
CA ILE A 89 13.90 7.91 1.35
C ILE A 89 12.59 7.48 2.02
N LYS A 90 11.44 7.62 1.33
CA LYS A 90 10.14 7.19 1.87
C LYS A 90 10.04 5.67 2.04
N VAL A 91 10.53 4.91 1.06
CA VAL A 91 10.57 3.44 1.15
C VAL A 91 11.45 3.00 2.31
N GLU A 92 12.61 3.64 2.49
CA GLU A 92 13.52 3.30 3.58
C GLU A 92 12.96 3.70 4.95
N ALA A 93 12.40 4.90 5.09
CA ALA A 93 11.74 5.32 6.32
C ALA A 93 10.61 4.36 6.72
N TRP A 94 9.87 3.85 5.73
CA TRP A 94 8.85 2.83 5.96
C TRP A 94 9.47 1.48 6.37
N ARG A 95 10.55 1.04 5.72
CA ARG A 95 11.28 -0.20 6.10
C ARG A 95 11.77 -0.13 7.54
N GLN A 96 12.31 1.02 7.95
CA GLN A 96 12.75 1.25 9.33
C GLN A 96 11.58 1.25 10.32
N ALA A 97 10.45 1.86 9.96
CA ALA A 97 9.26 1.88 10.81
C ALA A 97 8.60 0.49 10.98
N ASN A 98 8.80 -0.42 10.03
CA ASN A 98 8.25 -1.79 10.05
C ASN A 98 9.33 -2.85 10.26
N LYS A 99 10.51 -2.47 10.74
CA LYS A 99 11.57 -3.43 11.02
C LYS A 99 11.11 -4.35 12.16
N PRO A 100 11.07 -5.68 11.96
CA PRO A 100 10.77 -6.61 13.06
C PRO A 100 11.81 -6.44 14.17
N VAL A 101 11.35 -6.53 15.41
CA VAL A 101 12.20 -6.35 16.60
C VAL A 101 13.18 -7.52 16.79
N PHE A 102 12.89 -8.67 16.17
CA PHE A 102 13.64 -9.90 16.34
C PHE A 102 14.77 -10.02 15.32
N ASP A 103 15.96 -10.39 15.80
CA ASP A 103 17.08 -10.84 14.96
C ASP A 103 16.88 -12.32 14.61
N THR A 104 17.19 -12.71 13.37
CA THR A 104 17.19 -14.12 12.96
C THR A 104 18.12 -14.95 13.84
N THR A 105 19.26 -14.36 14.23
CA THR A 105 20.28 -15.00 15.07
C THR A 105 19.71 -15.38 16.44
N ASP A 106 18.91 -14.49 17.05
CA ASP A 106 18.29 -14.72 18.37
C ASP A 106 17.24 -15.83 18.31
N ILE A 107 16.47 -15.90 17.21
CA ILE A 107 15.46 -16.94 17.02
C ILE A 107 16.14 -18.30 16.80
N GLU A 108 17.21 -18.35 16.00
CA GLU A 108 18.00 -19.58 15.80
C GLU A 108 18.63 -20.07 17.10
N GLU A 109 19.20 -19.17 17.91
CA GLU A 109 19.74 -19.51 19.23
C GLU A 109 18.63 -20.03 20.16
N THR A 110 17.46 -19.41 20.13
CA THR A 110 16.28 -19.87 20.90
C THR A 110 15.88 -21.29 20.49
N ILE A 111 15.82 -21.59 19.19
CA ILE A 111 15.53 -22.93 18.68
C ILE A 111 16.60 -23.94 19.11
N ALA A 112 17.88 -23.56 19.06
CA ALA A 112 18.98 -24.41 19.51
C ALA A 112 18.88 -24.74 21.01
N ASN A 113 18.57 -23.73 21.84
CA ASN A 113 18.36 -23.90 23.28
C ASN A 113 17.15 -24.78 23.62
N ILE A 114 16.06 -24.64 22.86
CA ILE A 114 14.88 -25.50 23.00
C ILE A 114 15.25 -26.95 22.63
N ARG A 115 15.95 -27.17 21.51
CA ARG A 115 16.40 -28.51 21.09
C ARG A 115 17.30 -29.17 22.14
N HIS A 116 18.24 -28.40 22.71
CA HIS A 116 19.09 -28.88 23.80
C HIS A 116 18.27 -29.26 25.05
N SER A 117 17.30 -28.43 25.41
CA SER A 117 16.39 -28.69 26.55
C SER A 117 15.53 -29.95 26.34
N MET A 118 15.01 -30.15 25.13
CA MET A 118 14.29 -31.37 24.75
C MET A 118 15.20 -32.59 24.87
N GLN A 119 16.45 -32.51 24.41
CA GLN A 119 17.40 -33.62 24.52
C GLN A 119 17.70 -33.98 25.98
N ASN A 120 17.86 -32.98 26.85
CA ASN A 120 18.05 -33.21 28.29
C ASN A 120 16.82 -33.84 28.95
N LEU A 121 15.61 -33.39 28.62
CA LEU A 121 14.37 -34.01 29.12
C LEU A 121 14.24 -35.46 28.67
N PHE A 122 14.65 -35.77 27.44
CA PHE A 122 14.66 -37.14 26.93
C PHE A 122 15.61 -38.04 27.74
N THR A 123 16.82 -37.57 28.06
CA THR A 123 17.76 -38.30 28.93
C THR A 123 17.22 -38.50 30.34
N LEU A 124 16.50 -37.51 30.90
CA LEU A 124 15.84 -37.66 32.21
C LEU A 124 14.72 -38.69 32.18
N ALA A 125 13.90 -38.69 31.11
CA ALA A 125 12.80 -39.61 30.95
C ALA A 125 13.25 -41.08 30.89
N GLN A 126 14.44 -41.37 30.36
CA GLN A 126 15.03 -42.72 30.36
C GLN A 126 15.30 -43.29 31.77
N ASN A 127 15.46 -42.41 32.77
CA ASN A 127 15.77 -42.79 34.14
C ASN A 127 14.58 -42.63 35.09
N ALA A 128 13.40 -42.24 34.59
CA ALA A 128 12.20 -42.09 35.40
C ALA A 128 11.68 -43.47 35.84
N THR A 129 11.39 -43.62 37.13
CA THR A 129 10.95 -44.90 37.73
C THR A 129 9.45 -44.98 37.99
N ASP A 130 8.75 -43.86 37.96
CA ASP A 130 7.33 -43.73 38.25
C ASP A 130 6.55 -43.04 37.11
N ASP A 131 5.30 -43.44 36.95
CA ASP A 131 4.42 -42.98 35.86
C ASP A 131 4.05 -41.50 36.00
N GLU A 132 4.02 -40.96 37.22
CA GLU A 132 3.70 -39.55 37.47
C GLU A 132 4.80 -38.62 36.93
N THR A 133 6.06 -38.95 37.21
CA THR A 133 7.23 -38.22 36.68
C THR A 133 7.28 -38.31 35.16
N LEU A 134 6.97 -39.48 34.58
CA LEU A 134 6.93 -39.64 33.13
C LEU A 134 5.84 -38.76 32.50
N ALA A 135 4.69 -38.61 33.15
CA ALA A 135 3.62 -37.73 32.68
C ALA A 135 4.03 -36.24 32.70
N ASP A 136 4.69 -35.76 33.76
CA ASP A 136 5.18 -34.37 33.81
C ASP A 136 6.24 -34.09 32.74
N LEU A 137 7.20 -35.01 32.56
CA LEU A 137 8.23 -34.90 31.51
C LEU A 137 7.61 -34.87 30.12
N THR A 138 6.59 -35.70 29.87
CA THR A 138 5.85 -35.72 28.60
C THR A 138 5.13 -34.39 28.37
N TYR A 139 4.50 -33.83 29.40
CA TYR A 139 3.84 -32.52 29.31
C TYR A 139 4.84 -31.42 28.95
N ARG A 140 5.98 -31.35 29.64
CA ARG A 140 7.04 -30.36 29.36
C ARG A 140 7.64 -30.51 27.97
N MET A 141 7.84 -31.75 27.51
CA MET A 141 8.32 -32.03 26.15
C MET A 141 7.36 -31.45 25.12
N ASN A 142 6.05 -31.71 25.27
CA ASN A 142 5.03 -31.17 24.37
C ASN A 142 5.02 -29.63 24.36
N GLU A 143 5.29 -28.99 25.50
CA GLU A 143 5.35 -27.53 25.58
C GLU A 143 6.58 -26.97 24.87
N LEU A 144 7.75 -27.58 25.04
CA LEU A 144 8.96 -27.22 24.28
C LEU A 144 8.77 -27.44 22.77
N GLU A 145 8.09 -28.51 22.36
CA GLU A 145 7.77 -28.73 20.95
C GLU A 145 6.89 -27.63 20.37
N LYS A 146 5.87 -27.17 21.12
CA LYS A 146 5.04 -26.04 20.69
C LYS A 146 5.87 -24.77 20.56
N GLN A 147 6.71 -24.47 21.56
CA GLN A 147 7.59 -23.30 21.52
C GLN A 147 8.55 -23.35 20.32
N LYS A 148 9.12 -24.52 20.03
CA LYS A 148 9.95 -24.74 18.85
C LYS A 148 9.17 -24.44 17.56
N ARG A 149 7.95 -24.97 17.41
CA ARG A 149 7.12 -24.73 16.22
C ARG A 149 6.78 -23.25 16.05
N VAL A 150 6.52 -22.54 17.15
CA VAL A 150 6.29 -21.09 17.12
C VAL A 150 7.54 -20.35 16.64
N ALA A 151 8.71 -20.66 17.20
CA ALA A 151 9.97 -20.04 16.79
C ALA A 151 10.36 -20.37 15.33
N GLU A 152 10.14 -21.62 14.89
CA GLU A 152 10.34 -22.01 13.48
C GLU A 152 9.34 -21.28 12.55
N GLY A 153 8.11 -21.05 13.00
CA GLY A 153 7.14 -20.20 12.31
C GLY A 153 7.64 -18.77 12.13
N MET A 154 8.23 -18.17 13.16
CA MET A 154 8.82 -16.83 13.07
C MET A 154 9.96 -16.74 12.05
N LEU A 155 10.79 -17.78 11.93
CA LEU A 155 11.84 -17.82 10.87
C LEU A 155 11.23 -17.87 9.47
N PHE A 156 10.14 -18.61 9.30
CA PHE A 156 9.42 -18.67 8.02
C PHE A 156 8.84 -17.29 7.66
N ASP A 157 8.19 -16.63 8.61
CA ASP A 157 7.64 -15.28 8.42
C ASP A 157 8.75 -14.26 8.04
N LEU A 158 9.94 -14.36 8.66
CA LEU A 158 11.09 -13.51 8.31
C LEU A 158 11.64 -13.77 6.91
N ALA A 159 11.66 -15.03 6.47
CA ALA A 159 12.09 -15.40 5.12
C ALA A 159 11.13 -14.85 4.05
N ASP A 160 9.82 -14.98 4.30
CA ASP A 160 8.78 -14.40 3.44
C ASP A 160 8.93 -12.87 3.37
N GLU A 161 9.18 -12.19 4.49
CA GLU A 161 9.48 -10.75 4.50
C GLU A 161 10.72 -10.39 3.66
N GLU A 162 11.78 -11.19 3.69
CA GLU A 162 12.99 -10.93 2.90
C GLU A 162 12.74 -11.07 1.39
N GLU A 163 12.00 -12.11 0.98
CA GLU A 163 11.57 -12.27 -0.41
C GLU A 163 10.76 -11.05 -0.88
N GLU A 164 9.79 -10.62 -0.08
CA GLU A 164 8.99 -9.44 -0.40
C GLU A 164 9.85 -8.16 -0.48
N ARG A 165 10.84 -7.99 0.41
CA ARG A 165 11.78 -6.86 0.35
C ARG A 165 12.58 -6.87 -0.95
N ALA A 166 13.03 -8.04 -1.40
CA ALA A 166 13.74 -8.19 -2.66
C ALA A 166 12.86 -7.85 -3.87
N GLU A 167 11.58 -8.25 -3.84
CA GLU A 167 10.62 -7.88 -4.88
C GLU A 167 10.38 -6.36 -4.93
N ILE A 168 10.24 -5.71 -3.77
CA ILE A 168 10.11 -4.26 -3.67
C ILE A 168 11.32 -3.55 -4.25
N GLU A 169 12.53 -4.02 -3.94
CA GLU A 169 13.77 -3.45 -4.47
C GLU A 169 13.84 -3.58 -5.99
N LYS A 170 13.41 -4.73 -6.54
CA LYS A 170 13.35 -4.94 -7.98
C LYS A 170 12.39 -3.97 -8.67
N GLU A 171 11.23 -3.71 -8.07
CA GLU A 171 10.29 -2.70 -8.60
C GLU A 171 10.83 -1.28 -8.47
N LEU A 172 11.52 -0.96 -7.37
CA LEU A 172 12.18 0.34 -7.19
C LEU A 172 13.25 0.58 -8.25
N GLN A 173 14.09 -0.43 -8.54
CA GLN A 173 15.10 -0.35 -9.60
C GLN A 173 14.49 -0.17 -10.99
N LYS A 174 13.38 -0.87 -11.29
CA LYS A 174 12.63 -0.67 -12.55
C LYS A 174 12.12 0.76 -12.65
N PHE A 175 11.58 1.30 -11.56
CA PHE A 175 11.13 2.69 -11.49
C PHE A 175 12.30 3.65 -11.72
N GLU A 176 13.42 3.52 -11.00
CA GLU A 176 14.60 4.37 -11.17
C GLU A 176 15.12 4.35 -12.61
N LYS A 177 15.19 3.17 -13.22
CA LYS A 177 15.60 3.01 -14.63
C LYS A 177 14.63 3.73 -15.58
N TRP A 178 13.32 3.64 -15.32
CA TRP A 178 12.32 4.35 -16.11
C TRP A 178 12.42 5.87 -15.91
N VAL A 179 12.57 6.36 -14.68
CA VAL A 179 12.78 7.78 -14.39
C VAL A 179 14.00 8.30 -15.13
N ALA A 180 15.13 7.60 -15.08
CA ALA A 180 16.35 7.99 -15.79
C ALA A 180 16.15 8.14 -17.31
N GLY A 181 15.23 7.38 -17.90
CA GLY A 181 14.88 7.50 -19.32
C GLY A 181 13.96 8.67 -19.65
N VAL A 182 13.05 9.04 -18.73
CA VAL A 182 12.04 10.10 -18.93
C VAL A 182 12.52 11.47 -18.46
N GLN A 183 13.40 11.51 -17.45
CA GLN A 183 13.91 12.72 -16.82
C GLN A 183 14.52 13.73 -17.82
N PRO A 184 15.33 13.32 -18.82
CA PRO A 184 15.86 14.27 -19.80
C PRO A 184 14.75 15.03 -20.54
N SER A 185 13.68 14.33 -20.94
CA SER A 185 12.54 14.93 -21.62
C SER A 185 11.77 15.90 -20.71
N LEU A 186 11.67 15.62 -19.41
CA LEU A 186 10.96 16.48 -18.46
C LEU A 186 11.66 17.81 -18.17
N THR A 187 12.97 17.90 -18.39
CA THR A 187 13.70 19.16 -18.22
C THR A 187 13.47 20.15 -19.35
N ASP A 188 12.94 19.69 -20.49
CA ASP A 188 12.58 20.56 -21.61
C ASP A 188 11.24 21.25 -21.33
N PRO A 189 11.18 22.60 -21.23
CA PRO A 189 9.94 23.34 -21.03
C PRO A 189 8.91 23.15 -22.13
N SER A 190 9.33 22.70 -23.32
CA SER A 190 8.48 22.44 -24.47
C SER A 190 7.91 21.02 -24.50
N TYR A 191 8.44 20.11 -23.68
CA TYR A 191 7.97 18.74 -23.62
C TYR A 191 6.61 18.66 -22.94
N GLN A 192 5.64 18.14 -23.69
CA GLN A 192 4.33 17.79 -23.16
C GLN A 192 4.23 16.26 -23.07
N PRO A 193 4.20 15.69 -21.85
CA PRO A 193 4.01 14.26 -21.68
C PRO A 193 2.71 13.82 -22.34
N THR A 194 2.78 12.73 -23.10
CA THR A 194 1.60 12.12 -23.68
C THR A 194 0.68 11.57 -22.59
N TYR A 195 -0.61 11.44 -22.91
CA TYR A 195 -1.59 10.87 -21.99
C TYR A 195 -1.20 9.46 -21.51
N GLU A 196 -0.59 8.64 -22.38
CA GLU A 196 -0.13 7.30 -22.05
C GLU A 196 1.05 7.31 -21.07
N GLU A 197 2.02 8.22 -21.25
CA GLU A 197 3.14 8.41 -20.33
C GLU A 197 2.66 8.86 -18.95
N LEU A 198 1.73 9.82 -18.89
CA LEU A 198 1.15 10.27 -17.61
C LEU A 198 0.40 9.12 -16.92
N ARG A 199 -0.33 8.30 -17.68
CA ARG A 199 -1.04 7.13 -17.13
C ARG A 199 -0.08 6.08 -16.60
N LEU A 200 1.00 5.82 -17.31
CA LEU A 200 2.06 4.94 -16.87
C LEU A 200 2.67 5.48 -15.57
N ALA A 201 2.99 6.78 -15.52
CA ALA A 201 3.53 7.44 -14.35
C ALA A 201 2.57 7.35 -13.15
N VAL A 202 1.28 7.64 -13.31
CA VAL A 202 0.27 7.46 -12.24
C VAL A 202 0.23 6.03 -11.73
N ARG A 203 0.38 5.04 -12.63
CA ARG A 203 0.37 3.62 -12.25
C ARG A 203 1.63 3.23 -11.48
N ILE A 204 2.81 3.67 -11.91
CA ILE A 204 4.08 3.31 -11.26
C ILE A 204 4.25 4.08 -9.94
N LEU A 205 3.96 5.38 -9.94
CA LEU A 205 4.03 6.24 -8.75
C LEU A 205 2.89 5.98 -7.78
N GLY A 206 1.76 5.46 -8.27
CA GLY A 206 0.61 5.19 -7.42
C GLY A 206 0.06 6.43 -6.81
N LEU A 207 -0.11 7.41 -7.66
CA LEU A 207 -0.65 8.68 -7.25
C LEU A 207 -2.04 8.44 -6.66
N ARG A 208 -2.20 8.78 -5.39
CA ARG A 208 -3.47 8.77 -4.68
C ARG A 208 -3.91 10.21 -4.51
N VAL A 209 -5.03 10.54 -5.12
CA VAL A 209 -5.64 11.86 -5.01
C VAL A 209 -6.88 11.78 -4.13
N THR A 210 -6.84 12.44 -2.98
CA THR A 210 -7.97 12.53 -2.05
C THR A 210 -8.67 13.87 -2.26
N VAL A 211 -9.99 13.87 -2.40
CA VAL A 211 -10.79 15.08 -2.69
C VAL A 211 -11.83 15.28 -1.59
N PHE A 212 -11.80 16.46 -0.96
CA PHE A 212 -12.70 16.85 0.11
C PHE A 212 -13.89 17.65 -0.45
N PRO A 213 -15.01 17.82 0.28
CA PRO A 213 -16.13 18.68 -0.11
C PRO A 213 -15.77 20.18 -0.15
N THR A 214 -16.57 21.00 -0.84
CA THR A 214 -16.32 22.47 -0.91
C THR A 214 -16.84 23.17 0.34
N VAL A 215 -17.78 22.53 1.04
CA VAL A 215 -18.40 23.02 2.25
C VAL A 215 -17.99 22.11 3.41
N GLY A 216 -17.57 22.71 4.52
CA GLY A 216 -17.07 22.02 5.71
C GLY A 216 -15.70 22.55 6.11
N ASP A 217 -15.26 22.16 7.30
CA ASP A 217 -13.95 22.53 7.86
C ASP A 217 -12.90 21.50 7.40
N TRP A 218 -12.34 21.72 6.21
CA TRP A 218 -11.29 20.87 5.64
C TRP A 218 -10.09 21.74 5.29
N PRO A 219 -8.86 21.33 5.63
CA PRO A 219 -7.66 22.17 5.45
C PRO A 219 -7.35 22.46 3.98
N TYR A 220 -7.75 21.56 3.07
CA TYR A 220 -7.52 21.69 1.64
C TYR A 220 -8.62 20.99 0.84
N ARG A 221 -8.79 21.44 -0.41
CA ARG A 221 -9.80 20.92 -1.33
C ARG A 221 -9.43 19.53 -1.87
N TYR A 222 -8.14 19.30 -2.09
CA TYR A 222 -7.60 18.05 -2.59
C TYR A 222 -6.20 17.84 -2.03
N GLU A 223 -5.77 16.60 -2.04
CA GLU A 223 -4.44 16.16 -1.64
C GLU A 223 -3.94 15.12 -2.62
N ALA A 224 -2.75 15.33 -3.19
CA ALA A 224 -2.13 14.38 -4.10
C ALA A 224 -0.90 13.78 -3.42
N VAL A 225 -1.01 12.53 -3.01
CA VAL A 225 0.05 11.79 -2.34
C VAL A 225 0.56 10.71 -3.28
N VAL A 226 1.88 10.64 -3.43
CA VAL A 226 2.52 9.51 -4.13
C VAL A 226 2.57 8.34 -3.17
N THR A 227 1.73 7.35 -3.44
CA THR A 227 1.69 6.10 -2.71
C THR A 227 2.17 5.02 -3.67
N VAL A 228 3.49 4.83 -3.82
CA VAL A 228 4.09 3.87 -4.76
C VAL A 228 3.34 2.53 -4.69
N PRO A 229 2.45 2.18 -5.64
CA PRO A 229 1.23 1.46 -5.34
C PRO A 229 1.41 -0.03 -5.50
N GLU A 230 2.34 -0.49 -6.33
CA GLU A 230 2.70 -1.90 -6.39
C GLU A 230 3.56 -2.29 -5.21
N ILE A 231 4.48 -1.40 -4.79
CA ILE A 231 5.16 -1.51 -3.50
C ILE A 231 4.10 -1.54 -2.39
N ILE A 232 3.27 -0.50 -2.25
CA ILE A 232 2.30 -0.38 -1.16
C ILE A 232 1.18 -1.42 -1.20
N LYS A 233 0.78 -1.95 -2.35
CA LYS A 233 -0.18 -3.07 -2.39
C LYS A 233 0.41 -4.34 -1.80
N LYS A 234 1.70 -4.62 -2.03
CA LYS A 234 2.40 -5.70 -1.31
C LYS A 234 2.51 -5.34 0.19
N LEU A 235 2.81 -4.08 0.51
CA LEU A 235 2.88 -3.61 1.91
C LEU A 235 1.56 -3.63 2.69
N ALA A 236 0.41 -3.40 2.03
CA ALA A 236 -0.90 -3.40 2.68
C ALA A 236 -1.40 -4.82 3.01
N ILE A 237 -0.81 -5.84 2.39
CA ILE A 237 -1.02 -7.25 2.76
C ILE A 237 -0.25 -7.51 4.08
N LEU A 238 1.00 -7.05 4.19
CA LEU A 238 1.84 -7.18 5.40
C LEU A 238 1.21 -6.56 6.66
N SER A 239 0.59 -5.38 6.56
CA SER A 239 -0.01 -4.73 7.74
C SER A 239 -1.29 -5.43 8.23
N GLN A 240 -1.89 -6.31 7.42
CA GLN A 240 -3.09 -7.06 7.80
C GLN A 240 -2.76 -8.44 8.38
N THR A 241 -1.60 -9.00 8.06
CA THR A 241 -1.10 -10.25 8.64
C THR A 241 -0.50 -10.03 10.05
N SER A 242 0.24 -8.94 10.29
CA SER A 242 0.82 -8.68 11.62
C SER A 242 -0.18 -8.36 12.73
N HIS A 243 -1.42 -7.99 12.38
CA HIS A 243 -2.52 -7.77 13.35
C HIS A 243 -3.38 -9.01 13.62
N ARG A 244 -3.06 -10.17 13.03
CA ARG A 244 -3.81 -11.43 13.21
C ARG A 244 -3.09 -12.49 14.08
N LEU A 245 -1.94 -12.16 14.66
CA LEU A 245 -1.23 -12.96 15.65
C LEU A 245 -1.33 -12.29 17.03
#